data_AF-A0AAC9R649-F1
#
_entry.id   AF-A0AAC9R649-F1
#
_cell.length_a   1.000
_cell.length_b   1.000
_cell.length_c   1.000
_cell.angle_alpha   90.00
_cell.angle_beta   90.00
_cell.angle_gamma   90.00
#
_symmetry.space_group_name_H-M   'P 1'
#
loop_
_entity.id
_entity.type
_entity.pdbx_description
1 polymer ?
#
loop_
_entity_poly.entity_id
_entity_poly.type
_entity_poly.pdbx_seq_one_letter_code
_entity_poly.pdbx_strand_id
1 'polypeptide(L)'
;MNSFHFVWYNFCMITKAEYEILNLMSDHKFHTYIDICNKISYKKVELNDLLFVLNNKKYIAHGLNNDYLIMAKGTTEKIEYEEQMKLSYRKNFLYPATVALLGVFVGFLLSLILKVHV
;
A
#
# COMPACT_ATOMS: atom_id res chain seq x y z
N MET A 1 10.84 32.33 18.11
CA MET A 1 9.65 31.91 17.34
C MET A 1 10.08 30.72 16.49
N ASN A 2 9.71 29.51 16.92
CA ASN A 2 10.11 28.28 16.24
C ASN A 2 9.15 28.02 15.08
N SER A 3 9.60 28.30 13.87
CA SER A 3 8.92 27.91 12.64
C SER A 3 8.99 26.39 12.52
N PHE A 4 7.88 25.72 12.81
CA PHE A 4 7.67 24.33 12.43
C PHE A 4 7.61 24.26 10.90
N HIS A 5 8.77 24.07 10.27
CA HIS A 5 8.83 23.56 8.91
C HIS A 5 8.32 22.12 8.95
N PHE A 6 7.04 21.94 8.65
CA PHE A 6 6.52 20.67 8.16
C PHE A 6 7.20 20.41 6.81
N VAL A 7 8.39 19.81 6.87
CA VAL A 7 8.99 19.16 5.71
C VAL A 7 8.08 17.98 5.41
N TRP A 8 7.12 18.20 4.51
CA TRP A 8 6.54 17.11 3.74
C TRP A 8 7.73 16.47 3.02
N TYR A 9 8.27 15.41 3.61
CA TYR A 9 8.90 14.40 2.79
C TYR A 9 7.81 14.01 1.80
N ASN A 10 7.95 14.45 0.55
CA ASN A 10 7.31 13.83 -0.59
C ASN A 10 7.86 12.40 -0.67
N PHE A 11 7.44 11.54 0.26
CA PHE A 11 7.38 10.12 0.01
C PHE A 11 6.48 10.04 -1.22
N CYS A 12 7.08 9.74 -2.37
CA CYS A 12 6.37 9.61 -3.63
C CYS A 12 5.54 8.32 -3.58
N MET A 13 4.57 8.25 -2.66
CA MET A 13 3.74 7.08 -2.45
C MET A 13 2.90 6.87 -3.70
N ILE A 14 3.06 5.70 -4.31
CA ILE A 14 2.17 5.28 -5.40
C ILE A 14 0.73 5.23 -4.90
N THR A 15 -0.20 5.62 -5.76
CA THR A 15 -1.63 5.50 -5.47
C THR A 15 -2.06 4.03 -5.52
N LYS A 16 -3.23 3.71 -4.97
CA LYS A 16 -3.81 2.36 -5.05
C LYS A 16 -3.92 1.86 -6.51
N ALA A 17 -4.34 2.73 -7.43
CA ALA A 17 -4.50 2.37 -8.84
C ALA A 17 -3.15 2.08 -9.52
N GLU A 18 -2.12 2.88 -9.21
CA GLU A 18 -0.74 2.64 -9.66
C GLU A 18 -0.20 1.32 -9.08
N TYR A 19 -0.44 1.06 -7.80
CA TYR A 19 -0.07 -0.20 -7.14
C TYR A 19 -0.75 -1.42 -7.80
N GLU A 20 -2.05 -1.34 -8.09
CA GLU A 20 -2.78 -2.45 -8.73
C GLU A 20 -2.18 -2.81 -10.09
N ILE A 21 -1.77 -1.83 -10.89
CA ILE A 21 -1.08 -2.07 -12.16
C ILE A 21 0.30 -2.70 -11.91
N LEU A 22 1.11 -2.14 -11.02
CA LEU A 22 2.45 -2.66 -10.70
C LEU A 22 2.41 -4.07 -10.11
N ASN A 23 1.36 -4.40 -9.35
CA ASN A 23 1.16 -5.72 -8.75
C ASN A 23 0.80 -6.80 -9.77
N LEU A 24 0.23 -6.42 -10.93
CA LEU A 24 -0.05 -7.34 -12.02
C LEU A 24 1.18 -7.67 -12.87
N MET A 25 2.21 -6.84 -12.79
CA MET A 25 3.47 -7.02 -13.50
C MET A 25 4.40 -7.93 -12.68
N SER A 26 4.84 -9.01 -13.31
CA SER A 26 5.88 -9.89 -12.79
C SER A 26 7.25 -9.28 -13.08
N ASP A 27 8.15 -9.37 -12.11
CA ASP A 27 9.50 -8.84 -12.27
C ASP A 27 10.18 -9.51 -13.48
N HIS A 28 10.86 -8.70 -14.30
CA HIS A 28 11.60 -9.14 -15.49
C HIS A 28 10.78 -9.78 -16.62
N LYS A 29 9.44 -9.67 -16.60
CA LYS A 29 8.59 -10.15 -17.68
C LYS A 29 7.89 -8.98 -18.39
N PHE A 30 7.75 -9.11 -19.71
CA PHE A 30 6.92 -8.19 -20.49
C PHE A 30 5.43 -8.53 -20.34
N HIS A 31 4.62 -7.49 -20.18
CA HIS A 31 3.17 -7.57 -20.08
C HIS A 31 2.53 -6.76 -21.19
N THR A 32 1.70 -7.40 -22.02
CA THR A 32 1.03 -6.68 -23.10
C THR A 32 -0.03 -5.74 -22.52
N TYR A 33 -0.33 -4.66 -23.23
CA TYR A 33 -1.46 -3.78 -22.89
C TYR A 33 -2.78 -4.56 -22.71
N ILE A 34 -3.01 -5.57 -23.54
CA ILE A 34 -4.23 -6.40 -23.52
C ILE A 34 -4.29 -7.23 -22.25
N ASP A 35 -3.17 -7.83 -21.82
CA ASP A 35 -3.11 -8.60 -20.58
C ASP A 35 -3.43 -7.75 -19.35
N ILE A 36 -2.97 -6.51 -19.35
CA ILE A 36 -3.25 -5.54 -18.28
C ILE A 36 -4.74 -5.18 -18.31
N CYS A 37 -5.29 -4.83 -19.48
CA CYS A 37 -6.71 -4.52 -19.65
C CYS A 37 -7.63 -5.65 -19.18
N ASN A 38 -7.29 -6.91 -19.48
CA ASN A 38 -8.12 -8.06 -19.13
C ASN A 38 -8.14 -8.35 -17.62
N LYS A 39 -7.11 -7.92 -16.89
CA LYS A 39 -6.97 -8.17 -15.45
C LYS A 39 -7.42 -6.99 -14.59
N ILE A 40 -7.61 -5.82 -15.18
CA ILE A 40 -7.98 -4.59 -14.51
C ILE A 40 -9.38 -4.14 -14.90
N SER A 41 -10.14 -3.65 -13.92
CA SER A 41 -11.50 -3.13 -14.13
C SER A 41 -11.56 -1.63 -14.45
N TYR A 42 -10.43 -0.99 -14.78
CA TYR A 42 -10.37 0.42 -15.16
C TYR A 42 -10.89 0.64 -16.59
N LYS A 43 -11.47 1.81 -16.84
CA LYS A 43 -11.81 2.21 -18.21
C LYS A 43 -10.53 2.37 -19.02
N LYS A 44 -10.60 2.08 -20.33
CA LYS A 44 -9.46 2.15 -21.25
C LYS A 44 -8.70 3.49 -21.17
N VAL A 45 -9.44 4.60 -21.07
CA VAL A 45 -8.86 5.96 -20.96
C VAL A 45 -8.07 6.12 -19.65
N GLU A 46 -8.67 5.76 -18.52
CA GLU A 46 -8.04 5.85 -17.19
C GLU A 46 -6.78 4.96 -17.11
N LEU A 47 -6.83 3.76 -17.70
CA LEU A 47 -5.68 2.86 -17.74
C LEU A 47 -4.52 3.44 -18.56
N ASN A 48 -4.80 4.09 -19.70
CA ASN A 48 -3.77 4.75 -20.49
C ASN A 48 -3.10 5.89 -19.72
N ASP A 49 -3.88 6.71 -19.03
CA ASP A 49 -3.36 7.80 -18.21
C ASP A 49 -2.49 7.26 -17.08
N LEU A 50 -2.92 6.18 -16.41
CA LEU A 50 -2.13 5.53 -15.37
C LEU A 50 -0.83 4.94 -15.91
N LEU A 51 -0.85 4.25 -17.05
CA LEU A 51 0.36 3.71 -17.69
C LEU A 51 1.31 4.83 -18.11
N PHE A 52 0.79 5.96 -18.61
CA PHE A 52 1.59 7.13 -18.93
C PHE A 52 2.26 7.74 -17.69
N VAL A 53 1.52 7.88 -16.58
CA VAL A 53 2.06 8.37 -15.31
C VAL A 53 3.14 7.42 -14.77
N LEU A 54 2.89 6.11 -14.77
CA LEU A 54 3.87 5.11 -14.33
C LEU A 54 5.15 5.12 -15.16
N ASN A 55 5.02 5.32 -16.48
CA ASN A 55 6.17 5.44 -17.38
C ASN A 55 6.96 6.73 -17.11
N ASN A 56 6.28 7.87 -16.91
CA ASN A 56 6.93 9.13 -16.56
C ASN A 56 7.66 9.08 -15.21
N LYS A 57 7.12 8.33 -14.24
CA LYS A 57 7.77 8.09 -12.93
C LYS A 57 8.93 7.09 -13.02
N LYS A 58 9.17 6.49 -14.19
CA LYS A 58 10.17 5.44 -14.46
C LYS A 58 9.92 4.16 -13.66
N TYR A 59 8.67 3.88 -13.34
CA TYR A 59 8.27 2.64 -12.66
C TYR A 59 8.05 1.49 -13.64
N ILE A 60 7.65 1.83 -14.87
CA ILE A 60 7.55 0.89 -16.00
C ILE A 60 8.30 1.46 -17.19
N ALA A 61 8.68 0.59 -18.13
CA ALA A 61 9.21 0.95 -19.44
C ALA A 61 8.30 0.40 -20.53
N HIS A 62 8.12 1.20 -21.58
CA HIS A 62 7.35 0.83 -22.77
C HIS A 62 8.26 0.20 -23.83
N GLY A 63 7.95 -1.03 -24.24
CA GLY A 63 8.62 -1.77 -25.31
C GLY A 63 8.02 -1.46 -26.70
N LEU A 64 8.69 -1.94 -27.74
CA LEU A 64 8.32 -1.68 -29.15
C LEU A 64 6.96 -2.31 -29.56
N ASN A 65 6.48 -3.32 -28.83
CA ASN A 65 5.29 -4.10 -29.18
C ASN A 65 4.04 -3.76 -28.36
N ASN A 66 3.93 -2.53 -27.83
CA ASN A 66 2.90 -2.17 -26.84
C ASN A 66 2.96 -3.00 -25.55
N ASP A 67 4.16 -3.44 -25.21
CA ASP A 67 4.46 -4.21 -24.01
C ASP A 67 5.04 -3.31 -22.93
N TYR A 68 4.80 -3.68 -21.68
CA TYR A 68 5.29 -2.96 -20.51
C TYR A 68 6.17 -3.87 -19.67
N LEU A 69 7.29 -3.33 -19.21
CA LEU A 69 8.20 -3.99 -18.28
C LEU A 69 8.26 -3.20 -16.99
N ILE A 70 8.08 -3.86 -15.85
CA ILE A 70 8.32 -3.21 -14.55
C ILE A 70 9.82 -2.98 -14.35
N MET A 71 10.16 -1.75 -13.95
CA MET A 71 11.53 -1.34 -13.65
C MET A 71 11.83 -1.60 -12.18
N ALA A 72 13.12 -1.73 -11.82
CA ALA A 72 13.54 -1.91 -10.43
C ALA A 72 12.92 -0.87 -9.47
N LYS A 73 12.81 0.39 -9.93
CA LYS A 73 12.16 1.46 -9.17
C LYS A 73 10.68 1.19 -8.90
N GLY A 74 9.95 0.67 -9.88
CA GLY A 74 8.54 0.28 -9.71
C GLY A 74 8.38 -0.92 -8.76
N THR A 75 9.32 -1.87 -8.80
CA THR A 75 9.34 -3.00 -7.86
C THR A 75 9.58 -2.53 -6.42
N THR A 76 10.52 -1.59 -6.20
CA THR A 76 10.75 -0.99 -4.88
C THR A 76 9.50 -0.31 -4.33
N GLU A 77 8.84 0.52 -5.13
CA GLU A 77 7.66 1.27 -4.70
C GLU A 77 6.45 0.37 -4.42
N LYS A 78 6.31 -0.72 -5.19
CA LYS A 78 5.32 -1.78 -4.91
C LYS A 78 5.53 -2.38 -3.52
N ILE A 79 6.78 -2.72 -3.18
CA ILE A 79 7.13 -3.31 -1.88
C ILE A 79 6.89 -2.30 -0.75
N GLU A 80 7.35 -1.05 -0.92
CA GLU A 80 7.15 0.01 0.08
C GLU A 80 5.67 0.26 0.37
N TYR A 81 4.82 0.27 -0.67
CA TYR A 81 3.38 0.42 -0.52
C TYR A 81 2.76 -0.74 0.28
N GLU A 82 3.15 -1.99 0.01
CA GLU A 82 2.68 -3.15 0.78
C GLU A 82 3.08 -3.07 2.26
N GLU A 83 4.33 -2.70 2.54
CA GLU A 83 4.84 -2.60 3.90
C GLU A 83 4.13 -1.51 4.69
N GLN A 84 3.88 -0.36 4.06
CA GLN A 84 3.11 0.73 4.65
C GLN A 84 1.66 0.31 4.96
N MET A 85 1.01 -0.43 4.05
CA MET A 85 -0.32 -0.97 4.31
C MET A 85 -0.34 -1.95 5.50
N LYS A 86 0.66 -2.84 5.59
CA LYS A 86 0.81 -3.77 6.72
C LYS A 86 1.07 -3.04 8.04
N LEU A 87 1.91 -2.00 8.02
CA LEU A 87 2.21 -1.16 9.18
C LEU A 87 0.98 -0.35 9.63
N SER A 88 0.23 0.21 8.68
CA SER A 88 -1.02 0.94 8.94
C SER A 88 -2.07 0.03 9.57
N TYR A 89 -2.27 -1.18 9.03
CA TYR A 89 -3.17 -2.18 9.62
C TYR A 89 -2.78 -2.57 11.05
N ARG A 90 -1.47 -2.80 11.29
CA ARG A 90 -0.97 -3.09 12.64
C ARG A 90 -1.28 -1.96 13.61
N LYS A 91 -0.89 -0.73 13.27
CA LYS A 91 -1.05 0.45 14.13
C LYS A 91 -2.50 0.80 14.41
N ASN A 92 -3.35 0.76 13.40
CA ASN A 92 -4.72 1.27 13.51
C ASN A 92 -5.73 0.22 13.98
N PHE A 93 -5.43 -1.08 13.83
CA PHE A 93 -6.39 -2.13 14.16
C PHE A 93 -5.88 -3.10 15.23
N LEU A 94 -4.70 -3.69 15.04
CA LEU A 94 -4.17 -4.71 15.96
C LEU A 94 -3.80 -4.14 17.34
N TYR A 95 -3.10 -2.99 17.40
CA TYR A 95 -2.71 -2.39 18.68
C TYR A 95 -3.91 -1.94 19.53
N PRO A 96 -4.89 -1.20 19.00
CA PRO A 96 -6.06 -0.82 19.79
C PRO A 96 -6.88 -2.02 20.27
N ALA A 97 -7.05 -3.04 19.42
CA ALA A 97 -7.80 -4.24 19.77
C ALA A 97 -7.12 -5.06 20.88
N THR A 98 -5.79 -5.20 20.83
CA THR A 98 -5.02 -5.90 21.87
C THR A 98 -5.03 -5.14 23.20
N VAL A 99 -4.94 -3.81 23.17
CA VAL A 99 -5.05 -2.98 24.38
C VAL A 99 -6.46 -3.07 25.00
N ALA A 100 -7.52 -3.05 24.17
CA ALA A 100 -8.89 -3.20 24.65
C ALA A 100 -9.13 -4.57 25.32
N LEU A 101 -8.64 -5.65 24.70
CA LEU A 101 -8.72 -7.00 25.27
C LEU A 101 -7.99 -7.12 26.61
N LEU A 102 -6.78 -6.55 26.70
CA LEU A 102 -6.03 -6.51 27.96
C LEU A 102 -6.76 -5.71 29.04
N GLY A 103 -7.37 -4.58 28.67
CA GLY A 103 -8.16 -3.77 29.60
C GLY A 103 -9.37 -4.52 30.17
N VAL A 104 -10.09 -5.26 29.34
CA VAL A 104 -11.21 -6.11 29.78
C VAL A 104 -10.73 -7.23 30.71
N PHE A 105 -9.61 -7.87 30.37
CA PHE A 105 -9.05 -8.95 31.18
C PHE A 105 -8.58 -8.47 32.56
N VAL A 106 -7.92 -7.31 32.62
CA VAL A 106 -7.50 -6.68 33.89
C VAL A 106 -8.71 -6.26 34.72
N GLY A 107 -9.74 -5.66 34.10
CA GLY A 107 -10.98 -5.29 34.79
C GLY A 107 -11.76 -6.49 35.35
N PHE A 108 -11.74 -7.62 34.64
CA PHE A 108 -12.30 -8.88 35.11
C PHE A 108 -11.54 -9.44 36.32
N LEU A 109 -10.21 -9.47 36.29
CA LEU A 109 -9.39 -9.94 37.41
C LEU A 109 -9.56 -9.06 38.67
N LEU A 110 -9.59 -7.74 38.51
CA LEU A 110 -9.84 -6.82 39.62
C LEU A 110 -11.23 -7.05 40.24
N SER A 111 -12.24 -7.26 39.40
CA SER A 111 -13.60 -7.57 39.85
C SER A 111 -13.67 -8.89 40.62
N LEU A 112 -12.91 -9.91 40.19
CA LEU A 112 -12.78 -11.19 40.90
C LEU A 112 -12.12 -11.02 42.28
N ILE A 113 -11.03 -10.26 42.36
CA ILE A 113 -10.31 -10.02 43.62
C ILE A 113 -11.20 -9.28 44.63
N LEU A 114 -11.91 -8.24 44.19
CA LEU A 114 -12.84 -7.47 45.02
C LEU A 114 -14.02 -8.31 45.51
N LYS A 115 -14.49 -9.28 44.72
CA LYS A 115 -15.60 -10.17 45.10
C LYS A 115 -15.21 -11.24 46.13
N VAL A 116 -13.91 -11.50 46.31
CA VAL A 116 -13.39 -12.49 47.27
C VAL A 116 -13.10 -11.86 48.65
N HIS A 117 -12.99 -10.53 48.73
CA HIS A 117 -12.73 -9.78 49.96
C HIS A 117 -13.98 -9.19 50.64
N VAL A 118 -15.17 -9.43 50.10
CA VAL A 118 -16.49 -9.12 50.70
C VAL A 118 -17.13 -10.42 51.16
#